data_AF-A0A1B6FCY9-F1
#
_entry.id   AF-A0A1B6FCY9-F1
#
_cell.length_a   1.000
_cell.length_b   1.000
_cell.length_c   1.000
_cell.angle_alpha   90.00
_cell.angle_beta   90.00
_cell.angle_gamma   90.00
#
_symmetry.space_group_name_H-M   'P 1'
#
loop_
_entity.id
_entity.type
_entity.pdbx_description
1 polymer ?
#
loop_
_entity_poly.entity_id
_entity_poly.type
_entity_poly.pdbx_seq_one_letter_code
_entity_poly.pdbx_strand_id
1 'polypeptide(L)'
;IYTCNICGEKFATSWSLTFHKKKQHQIWNDNASEAEGEDNRRSVNTLYHCPECEKPYVTETSLEMHIKKCHQAGQGDDLSSNFICETCGKTFQFKTALEAHADGHRGLKRFECEVC
;
A
#
# COMPACT_ATOMS: atom_id res chain seq x y z
N ILE A 1 -8.86 19.36 -19.60
CA ILE A 1 -8.39 20.44 -18.71
C ILE A 1 -9.27 20.41 -17.48
N TYR A 2 -8.69 20.18 -16.31
CA TYR A 2 -9.38 20.06 -15.03
C TYR A 2 -9.26 21.38 -14.29
N THR A 3 -10.37 22.04 -14.00
CA THR A 3 -10.35 23.37 -13.39
C THR A 3 -10.70 23.29 -11.91
N CYS A 4 -9.96 24.02 -11.07
CA CYS A 4 -10.29 24.15 -9.66
C CYS A 4 -11.54 25.02 -9.51
N ASN A 5 -12.57 24.50 -8.84
CA ASN A 5 -13.80 25.24 -8.60
C ASN A 5 -13.67 26.31 -7.50
N ILE A 6 -12.51 26.40 -6.83
CA ILE A 6 -12.28 27.33 -5.71
C ILE A 6 -11.46 28.53 -6.19
N CYS A 7 -10.36 28.29 -6.90
CA CYS A 7 -9.47 29.35 -7.40
C CYS A 7 -9.47 29.50 -8.93
N GLY A 8 -10.17 28.63 -9.68
CA GLY A 8 -10.24 28.70 -11.14
C GLY A 8 -8.99 28.21 -11.88
N GLU A 9 -7.97 27.70 -11.19
CA GLU A 9 -6.74 27.22 -11.82
C GLU A 9 -6.98 25.98 -12.69
N LYS A 10 -6.32 25.96 -13.85
CA LYS A 10 -6.49 24.92 -14.87
C LYS A 10 -5.32 23.95 -14.82
N PHE A 11 -5.64 22.67 -14.68
CA PHE A 11 -4.69 21.57 -14.60
C PHE A 11 -4.83 20.66 -15.82
N ALA A 12 -3.72 20.06 -16.24
CA ALA A 12 -3.72 19.13 -17.36
C ALA A 12 -4.39 17.78 -16.99
N THR A 13 -4.29 17.35 -15.74
CA THR A 13 -4.76 16.04 -15.26
C THR A 13 -5.57 16.15 -13.96
N SER A 14 -6.44 15.18 -13.70
CA SER A 14 -7.31 15.14 -12.52
C SER A 14 -6.53 14.99 -11.22
N TRP A 15 -5.43 14.22 -11.22
CA TRP A 15 -4.57 14.03 -10.06
C TRP A 15 -3.90 15.34 -9.61
N SER A 16 -3.41 16.13 -10.56
CA SER A 16 -2.83 17.45 -10.27
C SER A 16 -3.86 18.40 -9.66
N LEU A 17 -5.11 18.37 -10.12
CA LEU A 17 -6.19 19.16 -9.52
C LEU A 17 -6.53 18.68 -8.10
N THR A 18 -6.63 17.36 -7.87
CA THR A 18 -6.92 16.78 -6.55
C THR A 18 -5.81 17.12 -5.55
N PHE A 19 -4.56 17.01 -5.96
CA PHE A 19 -3.41 17.39 -5.14
C PHE A 19 -3.37 18.89 -4.86
N HIS A 20 -3.68 19.72 -5.86
CA HIS A 20 -3.83 21.17 -5.69
C HIS A 20 -4.90 21.50 -4.64
N LYS A 21 -6.09 20.89 -4.70
CA LYS A 21 -7.16 21.11 -3.72
C LYS A 21 -6.75 20.70 -2.30
N LYS A 22 -6.03 19.59 -2.17
CA LYS A 22 -5.52 19.10 -0.89
C LYS A 22 -4.43 20.00 -0.29
N LYS A 23 -3.52 20.51 -1.12
CA LYS A 23 -2.39 21.33 -0.66
C LYS A 23 -2.76 22.80 -0.45
N GLN A 24 -3.52 23.39 -1.36
CA GLN A 24 -3.83 24.82 -1.37
C GLN A 24 -5.14 25.17 -0.67
N HIS A 25 -6.09 24.25 -0.62
CA HIS A 25 -7.38 24.47 0.05
C HIS A 25 -7.57 23.57 1.28
N GLN A 26 -6.55 22.77 1.65
CA GLN A 26 -6.60 21.81 2.77
C GLN A 26 -7.79 20.84 2.68
N ILE A 27 -8.33 20.64 1.46
CA ILE A 27 -9.42 19.71 1.21
C ILE A 27 -8.81 18.33 1.03
N TRP A 28 -8.67 17.62 2.14
CA TRP A 28 -8.66 16.16 2.10
C TRP A 28 -10.09 15.73 1.79
N ASN A 29 -10.31 15.21 0.59
CA ASN A 29 -11.57 14.54 0.31
C ASN A 29 -11.56 13.17 1.01
N ASP A 30 -11.69 13.21 2.33
CA ASP A 30 -11.97 12.06 3.19
C ASP A 30 -13.47 11.81 3.07
N ASN A 31 -13.88 10.92 2.16
CA ASN A 31 -15.27 10.47 2.15
C ASN A 31 -15.38 9.32 3.16
N ALA A 32 -15.45 9.70 4.42
CA ALA A 32 -15.95 8.88 5.52
C ALA A 32 -16.99 9.69 6.31
N SER A 33 -18.25 9.50 5.90
CA SER A 33 -19.50 9.74 6.64
C SER A 33 -20.01 11.17 6.75
N GLU A 34 -21.13 11.45 6.08
CA GLU A 34 -22.38 11.78 6.78
C GLU A 34 -23.57 11.44 5.88
N ALA A 35 -24.42 10.57 6.39
CA ALA A 35 -25.74 10.29 5.87
C ALA A 35 -26.64 11.47 6.21
N GLU A 36 -27.29 12.04 5.21
CA GLU A 36 -28.68 12.50 5.27
C GLU A 36 -29.23 12.49 3.84
N GLY A 37 -30.30 11.73 3.61
CA GLY A 37 -31.30 12.02 2.57
C GLY A 37 -30.95 11.68 1.11
N GLU A 38 -31.58 10.58 0.66
CA GLU A 38 -32.22 10.45 -0.66
C GLU A 38 -31.34 10.47 -1.93
N ASP A 39 -31.03 9.28 -2.44
CA ASP A 39 -31.37 8.83 -3.81
C ASP A 39 -30.37 7.77 -4.32
N ASN A 40 -30.97 6.73 -4.87
CA ASN A 40 -30.41 5.46 -5.27
C ASN A 40 -29.71 5.54 -6.62
N ARG A 41 -28.35 5.59 -6.64
CA ARG A 41 -27.53 5.03 -7.74
C ARG A 41 -26.03 5.11 -7.46
N ARG A 42 -25.38 4.00 -7.08
CA ARG A 42 -24.03 3.65 -7.54
C ARG A 42 -23.60 2.26 -7.06
N SER A 43 -23.41 1.39 -8.06
CA SER A 43 -22.66 0.14 -8.10
C SER A 43 -22.26 -0.47 -6.77
N VAL A 44 -22.99 -1.53 -6.40
CA VAL A 44 -22.48 -2.62 -5.58
C VAL A 44 -21.20 -3.13 -6.24
N ASN A 45 -20.06 -2.61 -5.80
CA ASN A 45 -18.80 -3.33 -5.97
C ASN A 45 -18.81 -4.34 -4.82
N THR A 46 -19.15 -5.59 -5.14
CA THR A 46 -19.17 -6.72 -4.21
C THR A 46 -17.74 -6.95 -3.68
N LEU A 47 -17.38 -6.19 -2.65
CA LEU A 47 -16.16 -6.41 -1.89
C LEU A 47 -16.43 -7.49 -0.84
N TYR A 48 -15.43 -8.32 -0.60
CA TYR A 48 -15.44 -9.37 0.40
C TYR A 48 -14.97 -8.77 1.73
N HIS A 49 -15.82 -8.79 2.74
CA HIS A 49 -15.52 -8.20 4.04
C HIS A 49 -15.11 -9.28 5.04
N CYS A 50 -14.11 -8.95 5.87
CA CYS A 50 -13.72 -9.83 6.97
C CYS A 50 -14.78 -9.83 8.08
N PRO A 51 -15.30 -10.99 8.52
CA PRO A 51 -16.29 -11.04 9.58
C PRO A 51 -15.73 -10.66 10.97
N GLU A 52 -14.40 -10.69 11.14
CA GLU A 52 -13.76 -10.40 12.44
C GLU A 52 -13.20 -8.97 12.55
N CYS A 53 -12.89 -8.30 11.44
CA CYS A 53 -12.34 -6.94 11.47
C CYS A 53 -12.89 -6.00 10.37
N GLU A 54 -13.90 -6.43 9.63
CA GLU A 54 -14.68 -5.67 8.64
C GLU A 54 -13.90 -5.04 7.48
N LYS A 55 -12.61 -5.37 7.34
CA LYS A 55 -11.75 -4.88 6.25
C LYS A 55 -12.28 -5.33 4.88
N PRO A 56 -12.38 -4.42 3.90
CA PRO A 56 -12.84 -4.74 2.55
C PRO A 56 -11.70 -5.32 1.68
N TYR A 57 -12.02 -6.35 0.91
CA TYR A 57 -11.12 -6.98 -0.05
C TYR A 57 -11.77 -7.13 -1.42
N VAL A 58 -10.99 -6.95 -2.47
CA VAL A 58 -11.48 -6.99 -3.87
C VAL A 58 -11.77 -8.41 -4.37
N THR A 59 -11.23 -9.43 -3.72
CA THR A 59 -11.39 -10.83 -4.10
C THR A 59 -11.50 -11.73 -2.88
N GLU A 60 -12.22 -12.84 -3.03
CA GLU A 60 -12.37 -13.87 -2.00
C GLU A 60 -11.01 -14.42 -1.53
N THR A 61 -10.08 -14.68 -2.45
CA THR A 61 -8.72 -15.15 -2.11
C THR A 61 -7.95 -14.16 -1.21
N SER A 62 -8.14 -12.85 -1.43
CA SER A 62 -7.51 -11.83 -0.59
C SER A 62 -8.11 -11.83 0.82
N LEU A 63 -9.43 -12.01 0.91
CA LEU A 63 -10.12 -12.15 2.19
C LEU A 63 -9.66 -13.42 2.93
N GLU A 64 -9.60 -14.56 2.24
CA GLU A 64 -9.16 -15.83 2.82
C GLU A 64 -7.72 -15.77 3.32
N MET A 65 -6.80 -15.21 2.54
CA MET A 65 -5.40 -15.01 2.99
C MET A 65 -5.34 -14.10 4.22
N HIS A 66 -6.16 -13.05 4.25
CA HIS A 66 -6.23 -12.17 5.40
C HIS A 66 -6.74 -12.89 6.64
N ILE A 67 -7.83 -13.68 6.53
CA ILE A 67 -8.36 -14.47 7.65
C ILE A 67 -7.30 -15.48 8.11
N LYS A 68 -6.71 -16.25 7.19
CA LYS A 68 -5.66 -17.25 7.50
C LYS A 68 -4.44 -16.63 8.19
N LYS A 69 -4.04 -15.43 7.80
CA LYS A 69 -2.82 -14.76 8.30
C LYS A 69 -3.06 -13.95 9.59
N CYS A 70 -4.21 -13.29 9.70
CA CYS A 70 -4.47 -12.28 10.73
C CYS A 70 -5.37 -12.81 11.86
N HIS A 71 -6.24 -13.77 11.55
CA HIS A 71 -7.28 -14.28 12.43
C HIS A 71 -7.09 -15.75 12.77
N GLN A 72 -6.47 -16.52 11.89
CA GLN A 72 -6.13 -17.94 12.08
C GLN A 72 -4.68 -18.14 12.56
N ALA A 73 -4.11 -17.13 13.24
CA ALA A 73 -2.77 -17.19 13.81
C ALA A 73 -2.79 -17.99 15.12
N GLY A 74 -2.70 -19.31 15.00
CA GLY A 74 -2.61 -20.23 16.14
C GLY A 74 -1.80 -21.50 15.91
N GLN A 75 -1.46 -21.88 14.69
CA GLN A 75 -0.53 -22.99 14.42
C GLN A 75 0.18 -22.78 13.08
N GLY A 76 1.50 -22.66 13.12
CA GLY A 76 2.34 -22.56 11.93
C GLY A 76 3.51 -21.64 12.18
N ASP A 77 4.51 -22.17 12.88
CA ASP A 77 5.90 -21.76 12.74
C ASP A 77 6.23 -21.73 11.24
N ASP A 78 6.08 -20.57 10.61
CA ASP A 78 6.44 -20.37 9.20
C ASP A 78 7.37 -19.17 9.10
N LEU A 79 8.59 -19.44 9.52
CA LEU A 79 9.81 -18.84 8.99
C LEU A 79 9.97 -19.06 7.46
N SER A 80 8.95 -19.47 6.69
CA SER A 80 9.11 -19.92 5.30
C SER A 80 8.73 -18.87 4.25
N SER A 81 7.85 -17.91 4.58
CA SER A 81 7.47 -16.86 3.62
C SER A 81 8.39 -15.64 3.63
N ASN A 82 9.35 -15.60 4.55
CA ASN A 82 10.18 -14.45 4.82
C ASN A 82 11.66 -14.80 4.61
N PHE A 83 12.32 -14.04 3.74
CA PHE A 83 13.75 -14.13 3.49
C PHE A 83 14.48 -13.30 4.56
N ILE A 84 15.07 -13.96 5.56
CA ILE A 84 15.76 -13.29 6.67
C ILE A 84 17.23 -13.12 6.35
N CYS A 85 17.77 -11.94 6.62
CA CYS A 85 19.20 -11.69 6.53
C CYS A 85 19.91 -12.26 7.75
N GLU A 86 20.80 -13.23 7.55
CA GLU A 86 21.59 -13.84 8.63
C GLU A 86 22.57 -12.85 9.29
N THR A 87 22.97 -11.78 8.58
CA THR A 87 23.92 -10.79 9.08
C THR A 87 23.30 -9.78 10.04
N CYS A 88 22.02 -9.43 9.88
CA CYS A 88 21.37 -8.38 10.68
C CYS A 88 19.96 -8.71 11.15
N GLY A 89 19.46 -9.91 10.86
CA GLY A 89 18.13 -10.38 11.25
C GLY A 89 16.97 -9.70 10.53
N LYS A 90 17.21 -8.89 9.49
CA LYS A 90 16.14 -8.19 8.75
C LYS A 90 15.34 -9.14 7.88
N THR A 91 14.02 -8.98 7.93
CA THR A 91 13.04 -9.83 7.25
C THR A 91 12.57 -9.19 5.95
N PHE A 92 12.63 -9.93 4.85
CA PHE A 92 12.21 -9.47 3.53
C PHE A 92 11.12 -10.37 2.93
N GLN A 93 10.18 -9.78 2.20
CA GLN A 93 9.08 -10.50 1.54
C GLN A 93 9.54 -11.26 0.28
N PHE A 94 10.68 -10.88 -0.32
CA PHE A 94 11.17 -11.45 -1.56
C PHE A 94 12.66 -11.78 -1.48
N LYS A 95 13.07 -12.86 -2.15
CA LYS A 95 14.48 -13.30 -2.22
C LYS A 95 15.38 -12.23 -2.83
N THR A 96 14.94 -11.59 -3.91
CA THR A 96 15.69 -10.52 -4.60
C THR A 96 15.96 -9.32 -3.69
N ALA A 97 15.02 -8.98 -2.81
CA ALA A 97 15.18 -7.92 -1.83
C ALA A 97 16.22 -8.29 -0.76
N LEU A 98 16.21 -9.55 -0.31
CA LEU A 98 17.25 -10.07 0.59
C LEU A 98 18.63 -10.07 -0.09
N GLU A 99 18.74 -10.52 -1.35
CA GLU A 99 20.02 -10.58 -2.07
C GLU A 99 20.64 -9.19 -2.26
N ALA A 100 19.85 -8.19 -2.70
CA ALA A 100 20.31 -6.81 -2.81
C ALA A 100 20.71 -6.23 -1.45
N HIS A 101 19.98 -6.56 -0.39
CA HIS A 101 20.33 -6.16 0.96
C HIS A 101 21.64 -6.80 1.45
N ALA A 102 21.85 -8.09 1.18
CA ALA A 102 23.03 -8.84 1.56
C ALA A 102 24.30 -8.40 0.80
N ASP A 103 24.17 -7.94 -0.45
CA ASP A 103 25.27 -7.35 -1.21
C ASP A 103 25.85 -6.11 -0.51
N GLY A 104 24.97 -5.32 0.13
CA GLY A 104 25.36 -4.19 0.98
C GLY A 104 26.17 -4.58 2.22
N HIS A 105 25.90 -5.73 2.84
CA HIS A 105 26.70 -6.26 3.97
C HIS A 105 28.08 -6.75 3.52
N ARG A 106 28.14 -7.37 2.34
CA ARG A 106 29.39 -7.87 1.78
C ARG A 106 30.33 -6.76 1.36
N GLY A 107 29.86 -5.52 1.30
CA GLY A 107 30.66 -4.35 1.01
C GLY A 107 31.61 -4.63 -0.15
N LEU A 108 31.10 -5.22 -1.24
CA LEU A 108 31.91 -5.63 -2.39
C LEU A 108 32.49 -4.37 -3.04
N LYS A 109 33.58 -3.89 -2.45
CA LYS A 109 34.56 -2.98 -2.97
C LYS A 109 35.30 -3.74 -4.08
N ARG A 110 34.61 -3.94 -5.21
CA ARG A 110 35.21 -4.39 -6.47
C ARG A 110 35.46 -3.21 -7.40
N PHE A 111 35.93 -2.12 -6.82
CA PHE A 111 36.56 -1.02 -7.55
C PHE A 111 37.64 -0.48 -6.62
N GLU A 112 38.71 -1.27 -6.45
CA GLU A 112 39.98 -0.67 -6.04
C GLU A 112 40.46 0.14 -7.23
N CYS A 113 40.65 1.44 -7.01
CA CYS A 113 41.21 2.31 -8.01
C CYS A 113 42.71 2.00 -8.07
N GLU A 114 43.21 1.55 -9.21
CA GLU A 114 44.64 1.26 -9.43
C GLU A 114 45.49 2.55 -9.41
N VAL A 115 44.85 3.72 -9.29
CA VAL A 115 45.45 5.04 -9.49
C VAL A 115 45.37 5.94 -8.23
N CYS A 116 44.59 5.60 -7.19
CA CYS A 116 44.49 6.41 -5.96
C CYS A 116 44.48 5.61 -4.67
#